data_AF-C8X8F8-F1
#
_entry.id   AF-C8X8F8-F1
#
_cell.length_a   1.000
_cell.length_b   1.000
_cell.length_c   1.000
_cell.angle_alpha   90.00
_cell.angle_beta   90.00
_cell.angle_gamma   90.00
#
_symmetry.space_group_name_H-M   'P 1'
#
loop_
_entity.id
_entity.type
_entity.pdbx_description
1 polymer ?
#
loop_
_entity_poly.entity_id
_entity_poly.type
_entity_poly.pdbx_seq_one_letter_code
_entity_poly.pdbx_strand_id
1 'polypeptide(L)'
;MRIPFIRTENESGRNLMLALAGRPHVIAGDHPKFDQICDLLTREYDAAPEALAAVESDLLALIDFADTAIAAMRALTDRVTYLGGTLFFDGDPIHGALADHIVAKVEQNDDSWTGPVNFLENLAANPARHVRKRLYRWISDRGMTITEDGLLVGYKGVHRDEQNTSITAGSNTVWVDGVPHTGHIPNPVGATLVMARSEVDNERDAPCSQGLHVGTHDYASGWAGDHGRLLLVAFNPRDVVAIPRDAGYAKIRVCRYTVLDTAAGKLTETTWRTKEVDVTSGDPDATTIVGIADDGDSEVDDYDVDDNPGDEAVAA
;
A
#
# COMPACT_ATOMS: atom_id res chain seq x y z
N MET A 1 49.62 17.56 -3.84
CA MET A 1 49.19 17.64 -5.25
C MET A 1 47.68 17.86 -5.29
N ARG A 2 47.18 18.62 -6.26
CA ARG A 2 45.73 18.81 -6.49
C ARG A 2 45.31 18.10 -7.77
N ILE A 3 44.08 17.60 -7.80
CA ILE A 3 43.50 17.02 -9.02
C ILE A 3 43.10 18.18 -9.95
N PRO A 4 43.55 18.19 -11.22
CA PRO A 4 43.17 19.25 -12.16
C PRO A 4 41.68 19.16 -12.51
N PHE A 5 40.99 20.31 -12.46
CA PHE A 5 39.61 20.44 -12.90
C PHE A 5 39.35 21.85 -13.47
N ILE A 6 38.27 21.97 -14.22
CA ILE A 6 37.75 23.22 -14.76
C ILE A 6 36.35 23.40 -14.18
N ARG A 7 36.13 24.53 -13.50
CA ARG A 7 34.80 24.94 -13.06
C ARG A 7 34.31 26.06 -13.96
N THR A 8 33.08 25.93 -14.44
CA THR A 8 32.38 26.96 -15.22
C THR A 8 31.10 27.35 -14.50
N GLU A 9 30.79 28.64 -14.50
CA GLU A 9 29.60 29.20 -13.87
C GLU A 9 29.10 30.33 -14.77
N ASN A 10 27.93 30.13 -15.38
CA ASN A 10 27.31 31.07 -16.31
C ASN A 10 25.78 31.10 -16.09
N GLU A 11 25.07 31.89 -16.90
CA GLU A 11 23.59 31.98 -16.85
C GLU A 11 22.89 30.63 -17.10
N SER A 12 23.57 29.67 -17.73
CA SER A 12 23.08 28.32 -18.03
C SER A 12 23.35 27.31 -16.90
N GLY A 13 24.08 27.69 -15.84
CA GLY A 13 24.31 26.87 -14.67
C GLY A 13 25.79 26.72 -14.28
N ARG A 14 26.04 25.82 -13.31
CA ARG A 14 27.37 25.48 -12.80
C ARG A 14 27.78 24.14 -13.40
N ASN A 15 29.00 24.00 -13.91
CA ASN A 15 29.54 22.72 -14.35
C ASN A 15 30.98 22.51 -13.89
N LEU A 16 31.33 21.26 -13.62
CA LEU A 16 32.69 20.80 -13.35
C LEU A 16 33.14 19.87 -14.46
N MET A 17 34.36 20.05 -14.95
CA MET A 17 35.02 19.15 -15.88
C MET A 17 36.36 18.71 -15.30
N LEU A 18 36.62 17.41 -15.29
CA LEU A 18 37.87 16.83 -14.80
C LEU A 18 38.20 15.57 -15.61
N ALA A 19 39.45 15.12 -15.55
CA ALA A 19 39.87 13.87 -16.17
C ALA A 19 40.31 12.88 -15.09
N LEU A 20 39.67 11.70 -15.07
CA LEU A 20 39.98 10.58 -14.18
C LEU A 20 40.18 9.33 -15.03
N ALA A 21 41.19 8.52 -14.72
CA ALA A 21 41.58 7.29 -15.42
C ALA A 21 41.74 7.50 -16.95
N GLY A 22 42.19 8.70 -17.35
CA GLY A 22 42.34 9.09 -18.75
C GLY A 22 41.03 9.39 -19.48
N ARG A 23 39.91 9.50 -18.78
CA ARG A 23 38.58 9.81 -19.33
C ARG A 23 38.08 11.16 -18.81
N PRO A 24 37.53 12.01 -19.69
CA PRO A 24 36.89 13.24 -19.25
C PRO A 24 35.52 12.94 -18.61
N HIS A 25 35.23 13.62 -17.49
CA HIS A 25 33.94 13.62 -16.81
C HIS A 25 33.42 15.05 -16.77
N VAL A 26 32.12 15.23 -17.05
CA VAL A 26 31.41 16.51 -16.95
C VAL A 26 30.27 16.32 -15.96
N ILE A 27 30.25 17.14 -14.91
CA ILE A 27 29.26 17.06 -13.83
C ILE A 27 28.50 18.37 -13.79
N ALA A 28 27.17 18.28 -13.94
CA ALA A 28 26.27 19.41 -13.84
C ALA A 28 26.04 19.82 -12.38
N GLY A 29 25.73 21.11 -12.17
CA GLY A 29 25.60 21.75 -10.87
C GLY A 29 24.40 21.31 -10.03
N ASP A 30 23.51 20.52 -10.63
CA ASP A 30 22.36 19.86 -10.01
C ASP A 30 22.66 18.41 -9.58
N HIS A 31 23.88 17.91 -9.84
CA HIS A 31 24.30 16.59 -9.39
C HIS A 31 24.19 16.47 -7.86
N PRO A 32 23.58 15.40 -7.31
CA PRO A 32 23.28 15.28 -5.88
C PRO A 32 24.53 15.25 -4.97
N LYS A 33 25.70 14.95 -5.53
CA LYS A 33 27.01 14.98 -4.84
C LYS A 33 27.91 16.14 -5.28
N PHE A 34 27.39 17.12 -6.00
CA PHE A 34 28.18 18.21 -6.60
C PHE A 34 29.10 18.93 -5.60
N ASP A 35 28.57 19.30 -4.44
CA ASP A 35 29.34 20.00 -3.41
C ASP A 35 30.43 19.10 -2.78
N GLN A 36 30.13 17.81 -2.58
CA GLN A 36 31.14 16.85 -2.09
C GLN A 36 32.28 16.65 -3.10
N ILE A 37 31.94 16.62 -4.39
CA ILE A 37 32.94 16.54 -5.46
C ILE A 37 33.81 17.81 -5.48
N CYS A 38 33.21 19.00 -5.35
CA CYS A 38 33.96 20.26 -5.21
C CYS A 38 34.92 20.23 -4.02
N ASP A 39 34.45 19.75 -2.86
CA ASP A 39 35.23 19.69 -1.64
C ASP A 39 36.44 18.76 -1.76
N LEU A 40 36.31 17.63 -2.48
CA LEU A 40 37.45 16.76 -2.75
C LEU A 40 38.43 17.41 -3.73
N LEU A 41 37.94 18.01 -4.80
CA LEU A 41 38.79 18.62 -5.83
C LEU A 41 39.60 19.82 -5.32
N THR A 42 39.15 20.49 -4.27
CA THR A 42 39.82 21.67 -3.69
C THR A 42 40.87 21.35 -2.62
N ARG A 43 40.94 20.09 -2.16
CA ARG A 43 41.92 19.64 -1.16
C ARG A 43 43.31 19.41 -1.77
N GLU A 44 44.32 19.44 -0.91
CA GLU A 44 45.67 19.01 -1.24
C GLU A 44 45.91 17.60 -0.71
N TYR A 45 46.41 16.75 -1.59
CA TYR A 45 46.69 15.35 -1.30
C TYR A 45 48.19 15.05 -1.35
N ASP A 46 48.59 13.95 -0.73
CA ASP A 46 49.93 13.39 -0.93
C ASP A 46 50.12 13.07 -2.43
N ALA A 47 51.33 13.31 -2.95
CA ALA A 47 51.68 12.99 -4.32
C ALA A 47 52.05 11.51 -4.51
N ALA A 48 52.06 10.72 -3.43
CA ALA A 48 52.20 9.27 -3.49
C ALA A 48 51.13 8.66 -4.44
N PRO A 49 51.51 7.76 -5.37
CA PRO A 49 50.59 7.16 -6.33
C PRO A 49 49.37 6.49 -5.69
N GLU A 50 49.55 5.84 -4.54
CA GLU A 50 48.48 5.14 -3.83
C GLU A 50 47.45 6.12 -3.24
N ALA A 51 47.90 7.28 -2.75
CA ALA A 51 47.03 8.32 -2.22
C ALA A 51 46.21 8.98 -3.35
N LEU A 52 46.82 9.21 -4.51
CA LEU A 52 46.13 9.74 -5.69
C LEU A 52 45.09 8.74 -6.21
N ALA A 53 45.44 7.46 -6.31
CA ALA A 53 44.53 6.41 -6.75
C ALA A 53 43.31 6.25 -5.83
N ALA A 54 43.48 6.39 -4.51
CA ALA A 54 42.38 6.35 -3.56
C ALA A 54 41.38 7.50 -3.78
N VAL A 55 41.89 8.73 -3.94
CA VAL A 55 41.03 9.91 -4.19
C VAL A 55 40.33 9.82 -5.54
N GLU A 56 41.02 9.34 -6.56
CA GLU A 56 40.46 9.10 -7.89
C GLU A 56 39.33 8.07 -7.85
N SER A 57 39.50 6.99 -7.07
CA SER A 57 38.44 6.00 -6.83
C SER A 57 37.23 6.61 -6.09
N ASP A 58 37.45 7.43 -5.06
CA ASP A 58 36.38 8.11 -4.33
C ASP A 58 35.61 9.08 -5.25
N LEU A 59 36.31 9.83 -6.09
CA LEU A 59 35.69 10.73 -7.06
C LEU A 59 34.87 9.98 -8.11
N LEU A 60 35.39 8.87 -8.65
CA LEU A 60 34.64 8.03 -9.59
C LEU A 60 33.36 7.50 -8.94
N ALA A 61 33.42 7.00 -7.71
CA ALA A 61 32.24 6.53 -6.99
C ALA A 61 31.18 7.64 -6.77
N LEU A 62 31.61 8.89 -6.55
CA LEU A 62 30.71 10.02 -6.42
C LEU A 62 30.13 10.47 -7.77
N ILE A 63 30.88 10.40 -8.85
CA ILE A 63 30.44 10.77 -10.20
C ILE A 63 29.46 9.73 -10.74
N ASP A 64 29.77 8.46 -10.57
CA ASP A 64 28.93 7.34 -10.99
C ASP A 64 27.67 7.23 -10.11
N PHE A 65 27.56 8.01 -9.04
CA PHE A 65 26.39 8.00 -8.14
C PHE A 65 25.09 8.34 -8.88
N ALA A 66 25.09 9.30 -9.81
CA ALA A 66 23.87 9.62 -10.56
C ALA A 66 23.44 8.48 -11.48
N ASP A 67 24.39 7.86 -12.20
CA ASP A 67 24.10 6.72 -13.08
C ASP A 67 23.71 5.48 -12.26
N THR A 68 24.33 5.27 -11.10
CA THR A 68 23.98 4.21 -10.16
C THR A 68 22.63 4.46 -9.50
N ALA A 69 22.30 5.71 -9.16
CA ALA A 69 21.02 6.08 -8.57
C ALA A 69 19.88 5.90 -9.58
N ILE A 70 20.10 6.26 -10.85
CA ILE A 70 19.14 6.02 -11.94
C ILE A 70 19.01 4.52 -12.21
N ALA A 71 20.12 3.76 -12.21
CA ALA A 71 20.08 2.29 -12.33
C ALA A 71 19.44 1.59 -11.12
N ALA A 72 19.51 2.20 -9.94
CA ALA A 72 18.89 1.72 -8.70
C ALA A 72 17.44 2.20 -8.53
N MET A 73 16.96 3.09 -9.40
CA MET A 73 15.58 3.52 -9.40
C MET A 73 14.69 2.42 -9.99
N ARG A 74 13.72 1.97 -9.21
CA ARG A 74 12.72 0.98 -9.64
C ARG A 74 11.35 1.55 -9.39
N ALA A 75 10.60 1.82 -10.46
CA ALA A 75 9.16 2.06 -10.35
C ALA A 75 8.49 0.74 -9.96
N LEU A 76 7.88 0.70 -8.77
CA LEU A 76 7.12 -0.45 -8.30
C LEU A 76 5.67 -0.35 -8.79
N THR A 77 5.14 0.88 -8.83
CA THR A 77 3.88 1.28 -9.46
C THR A 77 4.03 2.71 -9.99
N ASP A 78 2.97 3.28 -10.60
CA ASP A 78 2.94 4.68 -11.04
C ASP A 78 3.12 5.69 -9.88
N ARG A 79 2.77 5.28 -8.66
CA ARG A 79 2.81 6.13 -7.46
C ARG A 79 3.96 5.78 -6.51
N VAL A 80 4.52 4.58 -6.63
CA VAL A 80 5.51 4.06 -5.69
C VAL A 80 6.83 3.77 -6.39
N THR A 81 7.87 4.45 -5.94
CA THR A 81 9.22 4.32 -6.49
C THR A 81 10.19 3.92 -5.38
N TYR A 82 11.03 2.92 -5.66
CA TYR A 82 12.22 2.63 -4.88
C TYR A 82 13.43 3.36 -5.47
N LEU A 83 14.21 4.02 -4.61
CA LEU A 83 15.46 4.68 -4.98
C LEU A 83 16.47 4.54 -3.83
N GLY A 84 17.52 3.74 -4.06
CA GLY A 84 18.68 3.67 -3.18
C GLY A 84 18.38 3.41 -1.69
N GLY A 85 17.52 2.42 -1.41
CA GLY A 85 17.13 2.05 -0.04
C GLY A 85 15.95 2.85 0.53
N THR A 86 15.41 3.81 -0.22
CA THR A 86 14.26 4.64 0.20
C THR A 86 13.07 4.42 -0.72
N LEU A 87 11.87 4.34 -0.16
CA LEU A 87 10.63 4.35 -0.93
C LEU A 87 10.04 5.75 -0.97
N PHE A 88 9.46 6.08 -2.12
CA PHE A 88 8.75 7.32 -2.39
C PHE A 88 7.32 6.99 -2.79
N PHE A 89 6.36 7.72 -2.23
CA PHE A 89 4.94 7.63 -2.55
C PHE A 89 4.49 9.01 -3.07
N ASP A 90 4.02 9.08 -4.32
CA ASP A 90 3.72 10.34 -5.02
C ASP A 90 4.88 11.37 -4.96
N GLY A 91 6.12 10.87 -4.94
CA GLY A 91 7.34 11.69 -4.85
C GLY A 91 7.79 12.04 -3.43
N ASP A 92 6.98 11.78 -2.41
CA ASP A 92 7.34 12.01 -1.00
C ASP A 92 8.02 10.77 -0.39
N PRO A 93 9.16 10.91 0.30
CA PRO A 93 9.81 9.77 0.96
C PRO A 93 8.93 9.22 2.09
N ILE A 94 8.80 7.90 2.13
CA ILE A 94 8.06 7.18 3.17
C ILE A 94 8.99 6.29 4.00
N HIS A 95 8.70 6.20 5.29
CA HIS A 95 9.49 5.45 6.27
C HIS A 95 8.62 4.60 7.18
N GLY A 96 9.22 3.61 7.83
CA GLY A 96 8.60 2.76 8.84
C GLY A 96 8.51 1.31 8.41
N ALA A 97 8.06 0.44 9.32
CA ALA A 97 8.14 -1.01 9.18
C ALA A 97 7.65 -1.60 7.84
N LEU A 98 6.55 -1.08 7.27
CA LEU A 98 6.06 -1.50 5.95
C LEU A 98 6.99 -1.05 4.82
N ALA A 99 7.48 0.20 4.87
CA ALA A 99 8.41 0.72 3.87
C ALA A 99 9.72 -0.07 3.93
N ASP A 100 10.25 -0.29 5.14
CA ASP A 100 11.45 -1.09 5.37
C ASP A 100 11.26 -2.54 4.89
N HIS A 101 10.06 -3.11 5.08
CA HIS A 101 9.71 -4.44 4.59
C HIS A 101 9.71 -4.49 3.05
N ILE A 102 9.07 -3.53 2.38
CA ILE A 102 9.04 -3.45 0.92
C ILE A 102 10.47 -3.25 0.38
N VAL A 103 11.25 -2.34 0.96
CA VAL A 103 12.66 -2.11 0.61
C VAL A 103 13.46 -3.41 0.69
N ALA A 104 13.36 -4.14 1.80
CA ALA A 104 14.08 -5.39 1.99
C ALA A 104 13.71 -6.43 0.91
N LYS A 105 12.44 -6.52 0.52
CA LYS A 105 11.96 -7.40 -0.54
C LYS A 105 12.48 -7.00 -1.92
N VAL A 106 12.44 -5.71 -2.24
CA VAL A 106 12.96 -5.17 -3.51
C VAL A 106 14.47 -5.43 -3.63
N GLU A 107 15.24 -5.20 -2.57
CA GLU A 107 16.70 -5.43 -2.53
C GLU A 107 17.07 -6.92 -2.66
N GLN A 108 16.21 -7.80 -2.17
CA GLN A 108 16.35 -9.26 -2.30
C GLN A 108 15.90 -9.79 -3.68
N ASN A 109 15.38 -8.93 -4.56
CA ASN A 109 14.68 -9.32 -5.80
C ASN A 109 13.56 -10.35 -5.55
N ASP A 110 12.80 -10.14 -4.47
CA ASP A 110 11.65 -10.97 -4.10
C ASP A 110 10.35 -10.22 -4.44
N ASP A 111 9.64 -10.68 -5.47
CA ASP A 111 8.42 -10.04 -6.00
C ASP A 111 7.21 -10.06 -5.04
N SER A 112 7.34 -10.68 -3.86
CA SER A 112 6.33 -10.59 -2.79
C SER A 112 6.17 -9.19 -2.18
N TRP A 113 6.90 -8.17 -2.69
CA TRP A 113 6.64 -6.75 -2.39
C TRP A 113 5.33 -6.22 -2.99
N THR A 114 4.76 -6.88 -4.02
CA THR A 114 3.59 -6.39 -4.78
C THR A 114 2.37 -6.14 -3.89
N GLY A 115 1.99 -7.13 -3.06
CA GLY A 115 0.87 -7.00 -2.11
C GLY A 115 1.04 -5.85 -1.11
N PRO A 116 2.19 -5.75 -0.41
CA PRO A 116 2.51 -4.61 0.44
C PRO A 116 2.46 -3.24 -0.25
N VAL A 117 2.89 -3.12 -1.51
CA VAL A 117 2.82 -1.86 -2.28
C VAL A 117 1.37 -1.52 -2.64
N ASN A 118 0.59 -2.49 -3.12
CA ASN A 118 -0.84 -2.28 -3.40
C ASN A 118 -1.62 -1.94 -2.13
N PHE A 119 -1.25 -2.55 -0.99
CA PHE A 119 -1.82 -2.21 0.32
C PHE A 119 -1.57 -0.74 0.68
N LEU A 120 -0.35 -0.23 0.42
CA LEU A 120 0.00 1.16 0.69
C LEU A 120 -0.88 2.13 -0.11
N GLU A 121 -1.07 1.88 -1.41
CA GLU A 121 -1.95 2.68 -2.27
C GLU A 121 -3.43 2.62 -1.82
N ASN A 122 -3.92 1.41 -1.56
CA ASN A 122 -5.27 1.18 -1.04
C ASN A 122 -5.50 1.93 0.28
N LEU A 123 -4.50 1.93 1.18
CA LEU A 123 -4.57 2.66 2.44
C LEU A 123 -4.60 4.17 2.22
N ALA A 124 -3.78 4.68 1.29
CA ALA A 124 -3.75 6.09 0.93
C ALA A 124 -5.11 6.58 0.42
N ALA A 125 -5.84 5.72 -0.32
CA ALA A 125 -7.18 5.99 -0.83
C ALA A 125 -8.29 6.00 0.24
N ASN A 126 -8.02 5.57 1.49
CA ASN A 126 -9.02 5.64 2.54
C ASN A 126 -9.32 7.11 2.90
N PRO A 127 -10.58 7.59 2.84
CA PRO A 127 -10.91 9.00 3.12
C PRO A 127 -10.61 9.40 4.58
N ALA A 128 -10.64 8.46 5.52
CA ALA A 128 -10.45 8.73 6.94
C ALA A 128 -8.95 8.77 7.32
N ARG A 129 -8.41 9.98 7.47
CA ARG A 129 -6.99 10.20 7.90
C ARG A 129 -6.64 9.44 9.18
N HIS A 130 -7.59 9.36 10.11
CA HIS A 130 -7.38 8.66 11.37
C HIS A 130 -7.34 7.13 11.22
N VAL A 131 -7.95 6.55 10.17
CA VAL A 131 -7.81 5.14 9.82
C VAL A 131 -6.45 4.90 9.19
N ARG A 132 -6.04 5.75 8.23
CA ARG A 132 -4.71 5.65 7.58
C ARG A 132 -3.57 5.55 8.59
N LYS A 133 -3.57 6.44 9.60
CA LYS A 133 -2.55 6.45 10.66
C LYS A 133 -2.58 5.20 11.56
N ARG A 134 -3.76 4.58 11.76
CA ARG A 134 -3.96 3.54 12.78
C ARG A 134 -3.91 2.13 12.20
N LEU A 135 -4.43 1.92 10.99
CA LEU A 135 -4.44 0.61 10.35
C LEU A 135 -3.02 0.09 10.13
N TYR A 136 -2.09 1.00 9.83
CA TYR A 136 -0.66 0.68 9.75
C TYR A 136 -0.15 0.00 11.03
N ARG A 137 -0.36 0.63 12.20
CA ARG A 137 0.02 0.06 13.51
C ARG A 137 -0.70 -1.25 13.81
N TRP A 138 -1.96 -1.33 13.40
CA TRP A 138 -2.78 -2.52 13.63
C TRP A 138 -2.24 -3.77 12.91
N ILE A 139 -1.64 -3.60 11.72
CA ILE A 139 -1.04 -4.69 10.95
C ILE A 139 0.31 -5.10 11.52
N SER A 140 1.17 -4.13 11.87
CA SER A 140 2.52 -4.40 12.40
C SER A 140 2.51 -5.30 13.63
N ASP A 141 1.49 -5.18 14.48
CA ASP A 141 1.41 -5.91 15.75
C ASP A 141 0.84 -7.34 15.61
N ARG A 142 0.37 -7.76 14.41
CA ARG A 142 -0.56 -8.90 14.29
C ARG A 142 -0.29 -9.93 13.21
N GLY A 143 0.69 -9.70 12.35
CA GLY A 143 1.07 -10.68 11.31
C GLY A 143 -0.09 -11.03 10.39
N MET A 144 -0.83 -10.02 9.94
CA MET A 144 -1.98 -10.25 9.05
C MET A 144 -1.56 -10.51 7.62
N THR A 145 -2.34 -11.38 6.98
CA THR A 145 -2.11 -11.83 5.61
C THR A 145 -2.60 -10.78 4.62
N ILE A 146 -1.73 -10.40 3.67
CA ILE A 146 -2.03 -9.44 2.59
C ILE A 146 -2.15 -10.21 1.28
N THR A 147 -3.17 -9.90 0.47
CA THR A 147 -3.30 -10.44 -0.88
C THR A 147 -2.36 -9.71 -1.85
N GLU A 148 -2.12 -10.26 -3.04
CA GLU A 148 -1.33 -9.57 -4.08
C GLU A 148 -1.96 -8.23 -4.50
N ASP A 149 -3.29 -8.12 -4.47
CA ASP A 149 -4.04 -6.87 -4.71
C ASP A 149 -4.01 -5.88 -3.53
N GLY A 150 -3.29 -6.19 -2.45
CA GLY A 150 -3.18 -5.31 -1.28
C GLY A 150 -4.41 -5.27 -0.38
N LEU A 151 -5.25 -6.32 -0.40
CA LEU A 151 -6.34 -6.51 0.56
C LEU A 151 -5.82 -7.19 1.81
N LEU A 152 -6.46 -6.91 2.94
CA LEU A 152 -6.20 -7.62 4.19
C LEU A 152 -7.14 -8.81 4.33
N VAL A 153 -6.62 -9.95 4.79
CA VAL A 153 -7.42 -11.13 5.11
C VAL A 153 -7.67 -11.21 6.61
N GLY A 154 -8.94 -11.26 7.00
CA GLY A 154 -9.36 -11.45 8.38
C GLY A 154 -10.41 -12.53 8.53
N TYR A 155 -11.03 -12.57 9.70
CA TYR A 155 -11.98 -13.60 10.08
C TYR A 155 -13.36 -13.02 10.38
N LYS A 156 -14.39 -13.78 10.03
CA LYS A 156 -15.77 -13.50 10.41
C LYS A 156 -16.42 -14.73 11.05
N GLY A 157 -16.97 -14.55 12.25
CA GLY A 157 -17.83 -15.54 12.90
C GLY A 157 -19.27 -15.45 12.39
N VAL A 158 -19.83 -16.60 12.01
CA VAL A 158 -21.17 -16.74 11.44
C VAL A 158 -21.85 -18.01 11.96
N HIS A 159 -23.17 -18.10 11.80
CA HIS A 159 -23.93 -19.31 12.09
C HIS A 159 -23.48 -20.45 11.17
N ARG A 160 -23.57 -21.69 11.67
CA ARG A 160 -23.34 -22.90 10.88
C ARG A 160 -24.64 -23.34 10.20
N ASP A 161 -25.09 -22.53 9.25
CA ASP A 161 -26.21 -22.83 8.36
C ASP A 161 -25.74 -22.85 6.89
N GLU A 162 -26.66 -23.11 5.97
CA GLU A 162 -26.36 -23.20 4.54
C GLU A 162 -25.84 -21.89 3.94
N GLN A 163 -26.22 -20.75 4.52
CA GLN A 163 -25.95 -19.41 3.97
C GLN A 163 -24.85 -18.66 4.74
N ASN A 164 -24.30 -19.26 5.80
CA ASN A 164 -23.37 -18.64 6.72
C ASN A 164 -23.93 -17.32 7.29
N THR A 165 -25.16 -17.33 7.81
CA THR A 165 -25.80 -16.08 8.24
C THR A 165 -25.06 -15.42 9.41
N SER A 166 -25.07 -14.09 9.47
CA SER A 166 -24.41 -13.33 10.54
C SER A 166 -24.95 -13.70 11.92
N ILE A 167 -24.08 -13.77 12.94
CA ILE A 167 -24.48 -14.10 14.31
C ILE A 167 -25.56 -13.14 14.84
N THR A 168 -25.41 -11.84 14.56
CA THR A 168 -26.36 -10.81 14.96
C THR A 168 -27.21 -10.34 13.79
N ALA A 169 -28.44 -9.95 14.08
CA ALA A 169 -29.32 -9.24 13.15
C ALA A 169 -29.12 -7.74 13.25
N GLY A 170 -29.04 -7.04 12.10
CA GLY A 170 -28.98 -5.58 12.02
C GLY A 170 -30.22 -4.99 11.33
N SER A 171 -30.47 -3.70 11.56
CA SER A 171 -31.55 -2.95 10.89
C SER A 171 -31.13 -2.36 9.54
N ASN A 172 -29.84 -2.22 9.30
CA ASN A 172 -29.31 -1.57 8.10
C ASN A 172 -29.35 -2.53 6.90
N THR A 173 -29.39 -1.96 5.71
CA THR A 173 -29.35 -2.75 4.48
C THR A 173 -27.89 -3.12 4.18
N VAL A 174 -27.66 -4.42 3.95
CA VAL A 174 -26.40 -4.93 3.41
C VAL A 174 -26.70 -5.56 2.06
N TRP A 175 -25.93 -5.16 1.04
CA TRP A 175 -26.01 -5.74 -0.29
C TRP A 175 -25.04 -6.91 -0.39
N VAL A 176 -25.55 -8.08 -0.72
CA VAL A 176 -24.78 -9.30 -0.98
C VAL A 176 -24.85 -9.55 -2.47
N ASP A 177 -23.74 -9.34 -3.19
CA ASP A 177 -23.68 -9.36 -4.66
C ASP A 177 -24.79 -8.54 -5.34
N GLY A 178 -25.08 -7.36 -4.78
CA GLY A 178 -26.09 -6.44 -5.28
C GLY A 178 -27.52 -6.72 -4.79
N VAL A 179 -27.78 -7.81 -4.08
CA VAL A 179 -29.09 -8.12 -3.51
C VAL A 179 -29.20 -7.54 -2.09
N PRO A 180 -30.21 -6.71 -1.78
CA PRO A 180 -30.36 -6.11 -0.45
C PRO A 180 -30.89 -7.11 0.58
N HIS A 181 -30.28 -7.12 1.76
CA HIS A 181 -30.68 -7.93 2.92
C HIS A 181 -30.72 -7.07 4.19
N THR A 182 -31.62 -7.43 5.11
CA THR A 182 -31.73 -6.86 6.47
C THR A 182 -31.87 -7.99 7.48
N GLY A 183 -31.60 -7.74 8.76
CA GLY A 183 -31.63 -8.78 9.78
C GLY A 183 -30.35 -9.62 9.78
N HIS A 184 -30.48 -10.94 9.77
CA HIS A 184 -29.34 -11.85 9.63
C HIS A 184 -28.88 -11.89 8.18
N ILE A 185 -27.64 -11.50 7.93
CA ILE A 185 -27.12 -11.30 6.58
C ILE A 185 -26.40 -12.57 6.11
N PRO A 186 -26.73 -13.12 4.94
CA PRO A 186 -26.04 -14.29 4.39
C PRO A 186 -24.59 -13.93 3.98
N ASN A 187 -23.65 -14.87 4.17
CA ASN A 187 -22.23 -14.73 3.81
C ASN A 187 -21.75 -15.94 2.98
N PRO A 188 -22.34 -16.19 1.80
CA PRO A 188 -21.90 -17.28 0.96
C PRO A 188 -20.44 -17.07 0.54
N VAL A 189 -19.70 -18.17 0.39
CA VAL A 189 -18.31 -18.14 -0.09
C VAL A 189 -18.29 -17.58 -1.52
N GLY A 190 -17.35 -16.67 -1.80
CA GLY A 190 -17.24 -15.95 -3.07
C GLY A 190 -18.00 -14.62 -3.10
N ALA A 191 -18.99 -14.42 -2.23
CA ALA A 191 -19.81 -13.21 -2.29
C ALA A 191 -19.13 -11.99 -1.71
N THR A 192 -19.48 -10.83 -2.28
CA THR A 192 -19.08 -9.52 -1.79
C THR A 192 -20.23 -8.86 -1.05
N LEU A 193 -19.95 -8.45 0.18
CA LEU A 193 -20.89 -7.72 1.02
C LEU A 193 -20.52 -6.25 1.06
N VAL A 194 -21.51 -5.39 0.87
CA VAL A 194 -21.36 -3.94 0.86
C VAL A 194 -22.46 -3.31 1.70
N MET A 195 -22.14 -2.26 2.44
CA MET A 195 -23.11 -1.33 3.02
C MET A 195 -22.63 0.10 2.81
N ALA A 196 -23.54 1.07 2.88
CA ALA A 196 -23.18 2.47 2.73
C ALA A 196 -22.15 2.86 3.82
N ARG A 197 -21.04 3.50 3.42
CA ARG A 197 -19.98 3.89 4.35
C ARG A 197 -20.50 4.80 5.47
N SER A 198 -21.43 5.69 5.13
CA SER A 198 -22.11 6.60 6.05
C SER A 198 -22.96 5.89 7.10
N GLU A 199 -23.34 4.63 6.86
CA GLU A 199 -24.11 3.81 7.80
C GLU A 199 -23.22 2.96 8.73
N VAL A 200 -21.90 2.97 8.52
CA VAL A 200 -20.95 2.30 9.40
C VAL A 200 -20.55 3.25 10.52
N ASP A 201 -20.70 2.82 11.77
CA ASP A 201 -20.36 3.65 12.92
C ASP A 201 -18.85 3.89 13.00
N ASN A 202 -18.48 5.15 12.85
CA ASN A 202 -17.10 5.63 12.92
C ASN A 202 -16.60 5.87 14.36
N GLU A 203 -17.50 5.82 15.35
CA GLU A 203 -17.17 6.02 16.75
C GLU A 203 -16.37 4.84 17.27
N ARG A 204 -15.16 5.15 17.72
CA ARG A 204 -14.16 4.19 18.18
C ARG A 204 -14.47 3.65 19.56
N ASP A 205 -15.08 4.48 20.40
CA ASP A 205 -15.36 4.17 21.80
C ASP A 205 -16.76 3.54 21.98
N ALA A 206 -17.54 3.44 20.91
CA ALA A 206 -18.78 2.67 20.86
C ALA A 206 -18.45 1.18 20.66
N PRO A 207 -18.65 0.29 21.66
CA PRO A 207 -18.42 -1.14 21.47
C PRO A 207 -19.55 -1.77 20.64
N CYS A 208 -19.21 -2.69 19.74
CA CYS A 208 -20.18 -3.51 18.99
C CYS A 208 -21.31 -2.74 18.27
N SER A 209 -20.97 -1.59 17.67
CA SER A 209 -21.90 -0.75 16.91
C SER A 209 -21.96 -1.09 15.42
N GLN A 210 -22.82 -0.41 14.66
CA GLN A 210 -23.18 -0.73 13.27
C GLN A 210 -21.97 -0.81 12.34
N GLY A 211 -21.92 -1.87 11.52
CA GLY A 211 -20.87 -2.07 10.54
C GLY A 211 -20.64 -3.53 10.19
N LEU A 212 -19.99 -3.74 9.05
CA LEU A 212 -19.46 -5.05 8.69
C LEU A 212 -18.21 -5.33 9.52
N HIS A 213 -18.32 -6.25 10.47
CA HIS A 213 -17.23 -6.58 11.36
C HIS A 213 -16.33 -7.67 10.77
N VAL A 214 -15.03 -7.40 10.82
CA VAL A 214 -13.95 -8.35 10.55
C VAL A 214 -13.01 -8.36 11.76
N GLY A 215 -12.52 -9.52 12.17
CA GLY A 215 -11.69 -9.66 13.35
C GLY A 215 -10.46 -10.55 13.16
N THR A 216 -9.66 -10.62 14.21
CA THR A 216 -8.63 -11.66 14.35
C THR A 216 -9.30 -13.02 14.51
N HIS A 217 -8.54 -14.10 14.27
CA HIS A 217 -9.00 -15.47 14.45
C HIS A 217 -9.66 -15.67 15.81
N ASP A 218 -8.97 -15.28 16.89
CA ASP A 218 -9.44 -15.55 18.26
C ASP A 218 -10.71 -14.76 18.61
N TYR A 219 -10.81 -13.52 18.12
CA TYR A 219 -12.02 -12.71 18.31
C TYR A 219 -13.21 -13.29 17.54
N ALA A 220 -13.02 -13.60 16.26
CA ALA A 220 -14.07 -14.15 15.42
C ALA A 220 -14.51 -15.54 15.93
N SER A 221 -13.58 -16.35 16.42
CA SER A 221 -13.85 -17.67 17.02
C SER A 221 -14.73 -17.53 18.26
N GLY A 222 -14.34 -16.65 19.19
CA GLY A 222 -15.16 -16.34 20.37
C GLY A 222 -16.53 -15.77 20.01
N TRP A 223 -16.65 -15.02 18.92
CA TRP A 223 -17.92 -14.48 18.43
C TRP A 223 -18.83 -15.54 17.79
N ALA A 224 -18.24 -16.50 17.06
CA ALA A 224 -18.98 -17.60 16.45
C ALA A 224 -19.51 -18.59 17.51
N GLY A 225 -18.77 -18.77 18.60
CA GLY A 225 -19.07 -19.75 19.64
C GLY A 225 -18.96 -21.20 19.14
N ASP A 226 -19.30 -22.15 20.03
CA ASP A 226 -19.08 -23.58 19.81
C ASP A 226 -19.89 -24.17 18.64
N HIS A 227 -20.97 -23.51 18.25
CA HIS A 227 -21.88 -23.98 17.20
C HIS A 227 -21.78 -23.17 15.91
N GLY A 228 -20.95 -22.12 15.88
CA GLY A 228 -20.72 -21.31 14.69
C GLY A 228 -19.68 -21.91 13.74
N ARG A 229 -19.34 -21.13 12.73
CA ARG A 229 -18.18 -21.36 11.85
C ARG A 229 -17.44 -20.06 11.61
N LEU A 230 -16.20 -20.20 11.13
CA LEU A 230 -15.37 -19.08 10.73
C LEU A 230 -15.26 -19.01 9.22
N LEU A 231 -15.31 -17.78 8.70
CA LEU A 231 -15.01 -17.46 7.32
C LEU A 231 -13.71 -16.66 7.25
N LEU A 232 -12.93 -16.90 6.20
CA LEU A 232 -11.89 -16.00 5.75
C LEU A 232 -12.52 -14.93 4.86
N VAL A 233 -12.21 -13.67 5.13
CA VAL A 233 -12.74 -12.54 4.38
C VAL A 233 -11.61 -11.60 3.97
N ALA A 234 -11.60 -11.15 2.73
CA ALA A 234 -10.72 -10.10 2.25
C ALA A 234 -11.44 -8.74 2.29
N PHE A 235 -10.76 -7.70 2.75
CA PHE A 235 -11.29 -6.34 2.75
C PHE A 235 -10.21 -5.35 2.33
N ASN A 236 -10.63 -4.32 1.60
CA ASN A 236 -9.71 -3.29 1.14
C ASN A 236 -9.43 -2.28 2.28
N PRO A 237 -8.17 -1.90 2.52
CA PRO A 237 -7.81 -0.84 3.46
C PRO A 237 -8.60 0.47 3.27
N ARG A 238 -9.00 0.82 2.04
CA ARG A 238 -9.84 1.99 1.73
C ARG A 238 -11.25 1.90 2.33
N ASP A 239 -11.75 0.68 2.52
CA ASP A 239 -13.10 0.39 2.98
C ASP A 239 -13.20 0.28 4.51
N VAL A 240 -12.08 0.40 5.22
CA VAL A 240 -12.05 0.45 6.69
C VAL A 240 -12.61 1.78 7.19
N VAL A 241 -13.63 1.72 8.04
CA VAL A 241 -14.29 2.92 8.60
C VAL A 241 -13.82 3.19 10.02
N ALA A 242 -13.71 2.14 10.84
CA ALA A 242 -13.28 2.28 12.23
C ALA A 242 -12.41 1.10 12.68
N ILE A 243 -11.48 1.42 13.57
CA ILE A 243 -10.73 0.43 14.36
C ILE A 243 -11.09 0.70 15.82
N PRO A 244 -12.13 0.02 16.34
CA PRO A 244 -12.61 0.21 17.70
C PRO A 244 -11.53 -0.06 18.75
N ARG A 245 -11.58 0.64 19.88
CA ARG A 245 -10.62 0.46 20.99
C ARG A 245 -10.91 -0.80 21.81
N ASP A 246 -12.17 -1.23 21.82
CA ASP A 246 -12.62 -2.39 22.58
C ASP A 246 -11.96 -3.69 22.09
N ALA A 247 -11.96 -4.70 22.96
CA ALA A 247 -11.34 -6.01 22.72
C ALA A 247 -9.86 -5.91 22.30
N GLY A 248 -9.12 -4.91 22.80
CA GLY A 248 -7.71 -4.71 22.49
C GLY A 248 -7.47 -4.52 21.00
N TYR A 249 -8.37 -3.84 20.28
CA TYR A 249 -8.37 -3.67 18.83
C TYR A 249 -8.60 -4.97 18.02
N ALA A 250 -9.10 -6.06 18.61
CA ALA A 250 -9.22 -7.36 17.92
C ALA A 250 -10.19 -7.39 16.71
N LYS A 251 -10.91 -6.31 16.45
CA LYS A 251 -11.84 -6.17 15.32
C LYS A 251 -11.72 -4.82 14.64
N ILE A 252 -12.29 -4.75 13.45
CA ILE A 252 -12.47 -3.54 12.66
C ILE A 252 -13.90 -3.49 12.11
N ARG A 253 -14.32 -2.29 11.69
CA ARG A 253 -15.53 -2.08 10.92
C ARG A 253 -15.17 -1.64 9.51
N VAL A 254 -15.70 -2.34 8.52
CA VAL A 254 -15.56 -2.01 7.11
C VAL A 254 -16.92 -1.69 6.51
N CYS A 255 -16.94 -1.05 5.35
CA CYS A 255 -18.14 -0.91 4.54
C CYS A 255 -18.23 -1.97 3.43
N ARG A 256 -17.15 -2.73 3.20
CA ARG A 256 -17.10 -3.78 2.18
C ARG A 256 -16.11 -4.90 2.54
N TYR A 257 -16.47 -6.15 2.29
CA TYR A 257 -15.55 -7.29 2.25
C TYR A 257 -16.04 -8.37 1.29
N THR A 258 -15.16 -9.27 0.90
CA THR A 258 -15.45 -10.46 0.09
C THR A 258 -15.16 -11.71 0.90
N VAL A 259 -16.06 -12.69 0.88
CA VAL A 259 -15.88 -13.98 1.54
C VAL A 259 -14.99 -14.87 0.67
N LEU A 260 -13.83 -15.26 1.19
CA LEU A 260 -12.86 -16.05 0.44
C LEU A 260 -13.13 -17.55 0.55
N ASP A 261 -13.29 -18.04 1.78
CA ASP A 261 -13.46 -19.46 2.07
C ASP A 261 -13.95 -19.64 3.52
N THR A 262 -14.25 -20.88 3.90
CA THR A 262 -14.37 -21.29 5.29
C THR A 262 -12.99 -21.43 5.92
N ALA A 263 -12.78 -20.86 7.09
CA ALA A 263 -11.52 -21.01 7.80
C ALA A 263 -11.40 -22.39 8.45
N ALA A 264 -10.35 -23.14 8.09
CA ALA A 264 -9.97 -24.39 8.77
C ALA A 264 -9.16 -24.15 10.07
N GLY A 265 -8.62 -22.93 10.24
CA GLY A 265 -7.82 -22.54 11.40
C GLY A 265 -7.19 -21.16 11.24
N LYS A 266 -6.25 -20.83 12.13
CA LYS A 266 -5.49 -19.58 12.07
C LYS A 266 -4.46 -19.64 10.93
N LEU A 267 -4.42 -18.59 10.12
CA LEU A 267 -3.44 -18.40 9.06
C LEU A 267 -2.07 -18.17 9.69
N THR A 268 -1.07 -18.84 9.15
CA THR A 268 0.33 -18.72 9.55
C THR A 268 1.16 -17.95 8.53
N GLU A 269 0.61 -17.76 7.32
CA GLU A 269 1.27 -17.08 6.20
C GLU A 269 0.89 -15.60 6.15
N THR A 270 1.83 -14.76 5.73
CA THR A 270 1.64 -13.31 5.58
C THR A 270 1.15 -12.91 4.19
N THR A 271 1.12 -13.85 3.25
CA THR A 271 0.64 -13.62 1.88
C THR A 271 -0.50 -14.57 1.57
N TRP A 272 -1.56 -14.07 0.93
CA TRP A 272 -2.67 -14.89 0.47
C TRP A 272 -2.68 -14.97 -1.05
N ARG A 273 -2.65 -16.19 -1.58
CA ARG A 273 -2.90 -16.49 -3.00
C ARG A 273 -4.15 -17.31 -3.12
N THR A 274 -5.02 -16.94 -4.04
CA THR A 274 -6.18 -17.76 -4.39
C THR A 274 -5.67 -19.12 -4.87
N LYS A 275 -6.24 -20.22 -4.36
CA LYS A 275 -5.90 -21.56 -4.85
C LYS A 275 -6.22 -21.61 -6.34
N GLU A 276 -5.23 -21.89 -7.18
CA GLU A 276 -5.45 -22.15 -8.60
C GLU A 276 -6.44 -23.32 -8.71
N VAL A 277 -7.51 -23.12 -9.50
CA VAL A 277 -8.39 -24.22 -9.88
C VAL A 277 -7.59 -25.04 -10.89
N ASP A 278 -7.15 -26.22 -10.46
CA ASP A 278 -6.47 -27.19 -11.32
C ASP A 278 -7.47 -27.67 -12.37
N VAL A 279 -7.49 -27.05 -13.56
CA VAL A 279 -8.34 -27.46 -14.69
C VAL A 279 -7.74 -28.71 -15.35
N THR A 280 -7.59 -29.78 -14.58
CA THR A 280 -7.27 -31.11 -15.10
C THR A 280 -8.16 -32.16 -14.47
N SER A 281 -9.47 -32.02 -14.64
CA SER A 281 -10.35 -33.17 -14.77
C SER A 281 -11.55 -32.75 -15.60
N GLY A 282 -11.66 -33.34 -16.79
CA GLY A 282 -12.63 -32.95 -17.80
C GLY A 282 -14.07 -33.20 -17.34
N ASP A 283 -14.87 -32.15 -17.44
CA ASP A 283 -16.31 -32.24 -17.62
C ASP A 283 -16.68 -31.40 -18.85
N PRO A 284 -17.12 -32.00 -19.97
CA PRO A 284 -17.32 -31.30 -21.23
C PRO A 284 -18.59 -30.40 -21.28
N ASP A 285 -19.23 -30.08 -20.14
CA ASP A 285 -20.50 -29.33 -20.14
C ASP A 285 -20.47 -28.00 -19.35
N ALA A 286 -19.29 -27.49 -18.97
CA ALA A 286 -19.18 -26.14 -18.43
C ALA A 286 -19.17 -25.11 -19.57
N THR A 287 -20.37 -24.64 -19.93
CA THR A 287 -20.59 -23.54 -20.88
C THR A 287 -19.75 -22.32 -20.46
N THR A 288 -18.79 -21.97 -21.32
CA THR A 288 -17.94 -20.78 -21.22
C THR A 288 -18.79 -19.52 -21.09
N ILE A 289 -18.65 -18.77 -19.99
CA ILE A 289 -19.10 -17.37 -19.99
C ILE A 289 -18.10 -16.59 -20.84
N VAL A 290 -18.50 -16.41 -22.09
CA VAL A 290 -17.91 -15.52 -23.09
C VAL A 290 -18.01 -14.09 -22.57
N GLY A 291 -16.93 -13.33 -22.78
CA GLY A 291 -16.86 -11.92 -22.44
C GLY A 291 -18.01 -11.10 -23.04
N ILE A 292 -18.43 -10.10 -22.27
CA ILE A 292 -19.28 -9.01 -22.72
C ILE A 292 -18.38 -7.78 -22.56
N ALA A 293 -17.69 -7.38 -23.63
CA ALA A 293 -18.15 -6.42 -24.62
C ALA A 293 -18.12 -4.99 -24.04
N ASP A 294 -17.06 -4.31 -24.43
CA ASP A 294 -16.91 -2.87 -24.54
C ASP A 294 -18.07 -2.30 -25.36
N ASP A 295 -18.93 -1.53 -24.72
CA ASP A 295 -19.84 -0.59 -25.38
C ASP A 295 -19.68 0.75 -24.64
N GLY A 296 -18.90 1.64 -25.25
CA GLY A 296 -18.85 3.03 -24.88
C GLY A 296 -20.20 3.71 -25.12
N ASP A 297 -20.57 4.59 -24.20
CA ASP A 297 -21.23 5.82 -24.61
C ASP A 297 -20.88 6.95 -23.62
N SER A 298 -20.51 8.06 -24.23
CA SER A 298 -20.15 9.34 -23.64
C SER A 298 -21.37 10.09 -23.13
N GLU A 299 -21.36 10.61 -21.91
CA GLU A 299 -21.91 11.94 -21.62
C GLU A 299 -21.08 12.61 -20.51
N VAL A 300 -20.50 13.75 -20.89
CA VAL A 300 -19.82 14.73 -20.05
C VAL A 300 -20.89 15.68 -19.51
N ASP A 301 -21.09 15.70 -18.20
CA ASP A 301 -21.84 16.77 -17.53
C ASP A 301 -20.87 17.65 -16.72
N ASP A 302 -20.61 18.82 -17.28
CA ASP A 302 -20.09 20.02 -16.61
C ASP A 302 -20.96 20.35 -15.40
N TYR A 303 -20.34 20.54 -14.23
CA TYR A 303 -20.88 21.46 -13.24
C TYR A 303 -19.80 22.41 -12.76
N ASP A 304 -20.09 23.66 -13.08
CA ASP A 304 -19.33 24.88 -12.86
C ASP A 304 -18.91 25.12 -11.40
N VAL A 305 -17.82 25.87 -11.35
CA VAL A 305 -17.24 26.62 -10.26
C VAL A 305 -18.22 27.69 -9.78
N ASP A 306 -18.56 27.68 -8.49
CA ASP A 306 -18.58 28.86 -7.58
C ASP A 306 -19.45 28.56 -6.35
N ASP A 307 -18.84 28.55 -5.16
CA ASP A 307 -19.32 29.45 -4.11
C ASP A 307 -18.31 29.57 -2.96
N ASN A 308 -17.73 30.77 -2.90
CA ASN A 308 -17.00 31.34 -1.79
C ASN A 308 -18.00 32.03 -0.85
N PRO A 309 -17.93 31.81 0.47
CA PRO A 309 -18.22 32.90 1.38
C PRO A 309 -17.09 33.05 2.40
N GLY A 310 -16.14 33.90 2.05
CA GLY A 310 -15.31 34.63 3.00
C GLY A 310 -16.06 35.83 3.56
N ASP A 311 -15.78 36.10 4.83
CA ASP A 311 -15.89 37.38 5.53
C ASP A 311 -17.26 38.05 5.69
N GLU A 312 -17.80 37.98 6.92
CA GLU A 312 -18.23 39.21 7.59
C GLU A 312 -17.69 39.28 9.03
N ALA A 313 -17.05 40.41 9.29
CA ALA A 313 -16.46 40.84 10.53
C ALA A 313 -17.45 41.70 11.33
N VAL A 314 -17.41 41.57 12.65
CA VAL A 314 -17.57 42.63 13.68
C VAL A 314 -18.84 43.50 13.63
N ALA A 315 -19.70 43.36 14.64
CA ALA A 315 -20.27 44.50 15.39
C ALA A 315 -20.96 44.07 16.71
N ALA A 316 -20.62 44.81 17.77
CA ALA A 316 -21.26 44.97 19.09
C ALA A 316 -21.18 43.82 20.11
#